data_AF-A0A8H6Z6T9-F1
#
_entry.id   AF-A0A8H6Z6T9-F1
#
_cell.length_a   1.000
_cell.length_b   1.000
_cell.length_c   1.000
_cell.angle_alpha   90.00
_cell.angle_beta   90.00
_cell.angle_gamma   90.00
#
_symmetry.space_group_name_H-M   'P 1'
#
loop_
_entity.id
_entity.type
_entity.pdbx_description
1 polymer ?
#
loop_
_entity_poly.entity_id
_entity_poly.type
_entity_poly.pdbx_seq_one_letter_code
_entity_poly.pdbx_strand_id
1 'polypeptide(L)'
;MRFAKNVDEDSKNALTDLSHLFGTQLNLNDRPKEFGDSIGERLLVTQASVQSKSEEPTKKEGRLVCEIVVTHDMLNYLGNVHGGCSAFLIDICSSMCLMVHQRGTHVSQSLDIVYHSPAMLGETLRIISNTMTMGARVMSARTEIWNATKHRLVASGVHVKMQPSRPKL
;
A
#
# COMPACT_ATOMS: atom_id res chain seq x y z
N MET A 1 13.25 0.20 -8.74
CA MET A 1 12.69 0.98 -7.61
C MET A 1 13.49 2.27 -7.44
N ARG A 2 12.86 3.44 -7.34
CA ARG A 2 13.53 4.72 -7.09
C ARG A 2 13.26 5.18 -5.66
N PHE A 3 14.32 5.34 -4.86
CA PHE A 3 14.21 5.87 -3.50
C PHE A 3 14.71 7.30 -3.44
N ALA A 4 13.98 8.17 -2.74
CA ALA A 4 14.54 9.46 -2.35
C ALA A 4 15.66 9.24 -1.31
N LYS A 5 16.65 10.14 -1.29
CA LYS A 5 17.83 10.07 -0.37
C LYS A 5 17.45 10.04 1.12
N ASN A 6 16.24 10.46 1.45
CA ASN A 6 15.76 10.67 2.81
C ASN A 6 14.83 9.56 3.32
N VAL A 7 14.66 8.48 2.56
CA VAL A 7 14.14 7.21 3.09
C VAL A 7 15.30 6.51 3.80
N ASP A 8 15.10 6.03 5.03
CA ASP A 8 16.14 5.29 5.76
C ASP A 8 16.45 3.94 5.08
N GLU A 9 17.70 3.50 5.13
CA GLU A 9 18.17 2.25 4.49
C GLU A 9 17.36 1.04 4.92
N ASP A 10 16.95 1.06 6.17
CA ASP A 10 16.11 0.08 6.80
C ASP A 10 14.73 0.00 6.12
N SER A 11 14.02 1.12 5.97
CA SER A 11 12.78 1.18 5.18
C SER A 11 12.98 0.80 3.71
N LYS A 12 14.13 1.12 3.11
CA LYS A 12 14.46 0.63 1.76
C LYS A 12 14.53 -0.88 1.72
N ASN A 13 15.25 -1.49 2.67
CA ASN A 13 15.39 -2.94 2.81
C ASN A 13 14.03 -3.63 3.03
N ALA A 14 13.18 -3.06 3.88
CA ALA A 14 11.84 -3.59 4.14
C ALA A 14 10.86 -3.44 2.96
N LEU A 15 11.10 -2.48 2.05
CA LEU A 15 10.31 -2.34 0.82
C LEU A 15 10.86 -3.19 -0.33
N THR A 16 12.18 -3.43 -0.35
CA THR A 16 12.79 -4.38 -1.29
C THR A 16 12.47 -5.82 -0.93
N ASP A 17 12.23 -6.08 0.36
CA ASP A 17 11.80 -7.37 0.87
C ASP A 17 10.35 -7.29 1.35
N LEU A 18 9.41 -7.54 0.44
CA LEU A 18 7.97 -7.58 0.72
C LEU A 18 7.61 -8.62 1.80
N SER A 19 8.55 -9.47 2.25
CA SER A 19 8.40 -10.37 3.41
C SER A 19 7.99 -9.64 4.68
N HIS A 20 8.49 -8.41 4.84
CA HIS A 20 8.31 -7.66 6.08
C HIS A 20 6.89 -7.12 6.26
N LEU A 21 6.10 -6.98 5.18
CA LEU A 21 4.72 -6.50 5.27
C LEU A 21 3.75 -7.50 5.88
N PHE A 22 4.01 -8.80 5.66
CA PHE A 22 3.15 -9.88 6.12
C PHE A 22 3.67 -10.51 7.43
N GLY A 23 4.64 -9.86 8.07
CA GLY A 23 5.03 -10.18 9.44
C GLY A 23 5.60 -11.60 9.60
N THR A 24 6.71 -11.93 8.93
CA THR A 24 7.55 -13.06 9.36
C THR A 24 9.03 -12.78 9.11
N GLN A 25 9.83 -12.99 10.15
CA GLN A 25 11.30 -12.95 10.15
C GLN A 25 11.90 -14.25 9.56
N LEU A 26 11.22 -14.88 8.59
CA LEU A 26 11.57 -16.22 8.11
C LEU A 26 11.51 -16.25 6.57
N ASN A 27 12.58 -16.78 6.00
CA ASN A 27 12.83 -17.10 4.59
C ASN A 27 11.53 -17.30 3.76
N LEU A 28 11.22 -16.35 2.86
CA LEU A 28 9.99 -16.30 2.07
C LEU A 28 9.71 -17.52 1.19
N ASN A 29 10.74 -18.33 0.89
CA ASN A 29 10.64 -19.37 -0.12
C ASN A 29 9.85 -20.61 0.33
N ASP A 30 9.63 -20.81 1.64
CA ASP A 30 9.01 -22.05 2.18
C ASP A 30 7.70 -21.83 2.96
N ARG A 31 7.14 -20.61 2.98
CA ARG A 31 5.85 -20.37 3.65
C ARG A 31 4.67 -20.75 2.75
N PRO A 32 3.56 -21.28 3.30
CA PRO A 32 2.34 -21.48 2.53
C PRO A 32 1.83 -20.13 2.00
N LYS A 33 1.31 -20.13 0.77
CA LYS A 33 0.73 -18.91 0.18
C LYS A 33 -0.48 -18.47 0.99
N GLU A 34 -0.47 -17.20 1.37
CA GLU A 34 -1.53 -16.53 2.11
C GLU A 34 -2.41 -15.69 1.17
N PHE A 35 -3.39 -15.02 1.76
CA PHE A 35 -4.34 -14.20 1.03
C PHE A 35 -3.63 -13.08 0.25
N GLY A 36 -3.86 -13.06 -1.06
CA GLY A 36 -3.39 -11.99 -1.93
C GLY A 36 -1.92 -12.09 -2.36
N ASP A 37 -1.18 -13.12 -1.94
CA ASP A 37 0.24 -13.29 -2.29
C ASP A 37 0.48 -13.26 -3.80
N SER A 38 -0.36 -13.96 -4.60
CA SER A 38 -0.22 -13.98 -6.06
C SER A 38 -0.36 -12.62 -6.74
N ILE A 39 -1.09 -11.69 -6.09
CA ILE A 39 -1.27 -10.31 -6.56
C ILE A 39 -0.15 -9.44 -6.00
N GLY A 40 0.18 -9.59 -4.71
CA GLY A 40 1.22 -8.85 -4.02
C GLY A 40 2.62 -9.05 -4.62
N GLU A 41 2.96 -10.28 -5.01
CA GLU A 41 4.23 -10.64 -5.67
C GLU A 41 4.45 -9.88 -7.00
N ARG A 42 3.37 -9.42 -7.64
CA ARG A 42 3.41 -8.67 -8.92
C ARG A 42 3.34 -7.16 -8.73
N LEU A 43 3.18 -6.69 -7.49
CA LEU A 43 3.10 -5.26 -7.17
C LEU A 43 4.50 -4.67 -7.13
N LEU A 44 4.78 -3.74 -8.04
CA LEU A 44 6.11 -3.14 -8.16
C LEU A 44 6.15 -1.78 -7.47
N VAL A 45 6.99 -1.62 -6.45
CA VAL A 45 7.24 -0.29 -5.89
C VAL A 45 8.16 0.51 -6.82
N THR A 46 7.62 1.57 -7.41
CA THR A 46 8.35 2.41 -8.36
C THR A 46 8.98 3.63 -7.70
N GLN A 47 8.37 4.16 -6.65
CA GLN A 47 8.87 5.30 -5.89
C GLN A 47 8.56 5.20 -4.39
N ALA A 48 9.51 5.56 -3.54
CA ALA A 48 9.28 5.82 -2.12
C ALA A 48 10.06 7.06 -1.66
N SER A 49 9.41 7.91 -0.84
CA SER A 49 10.00 9.14 -0.31
C SER A 49 9.35 9.58 0.99
N VAL A 50 10.10 10.27 1.84
CA VAL A 50 9.55 11.06 2.96
C VAL A 50 9.80 12.53 2.65
N GLN A 51 8.82 13.41 2.80
CA GLN A 51 9.00 14.84 2.49
C GLN A 51 8.31 15.70 3.55
N SER A 52 8.68 16.98 3.65
CA SER A 52 7.92 17.94 4.45
C SER A 52 6.56 18.18 3.79
N LYS A 53 5.50 18.32 4.60
CA LYS A 53 4.18 18.68 4.08
C LYS A 53 4.18 20.11 3.58
N SER A 54 3.48 20.38 2.48
CA SER A 54 3.33 21.72 1.92
C SER A 54 2.60 22.67 2.88
N GLU A 55 1.55 22.18 3.54
CA GLU A 55 0.68 22.98 4.41
C GLU A 55 1.24 23.14 5.83
N GLU A 56 2.12 22.21 6.26
CA GLU A 56 2.73 22.23 7.59
C GLU A 56 4.19 21.73 7.50
N PRO A 57 5.15 22.62 7.17
CA PRO A 57 6.52 22.24 6.86
C PRO A 57 7.29 21.59 8.03
N THR A 58 6.84 21.78 9.28
CA THR A 58 7.44 21.13 10.45
C THR A 58 7.07 19.65 10.56
N LYS A 59 6.06 19.20 9.80
CA LYS A 59 5.62 17.80 9.73
C LYS A 59 6.11 17.16 8.44
N LYS A 60 6.39 15.87 8.54
CA LYS A 60 6.74 15.03 7.39
C LYS A 60 5.53 14.22 6.92
N GLU A 61 5.56 13.79 5.68
CA GLU A 61 4.67 12.79 5.11
C GLU A 61 5.48 11.77 4.32
N GLY A 62 5.10 10.50 4.45
CA GLY A 62 5.55 9.43 3.55
C GLY A 62 4.72 9.45 2.27
N ARG A 63 5.39 9.14 1.16
CA ARG A 63 4.79 8.94 -0.15
C ARG A 63 5.34 7.66 -0.77
N LEU A 64 4.43 6.83 -1.26
CA LEU A 64 4.72 5.59 -1.96
C LEU A 64 3.98 5.55 -3.30
N VAL A 65 4.64 5.05 -4.33
CA VAL A 65 4.03 4.77 -5.63
C VAL A 65 4.33 3.33 -6.02
N CYS A 66 3.27 2.59 -6.33
CA CYS A 66 3.33 1.23 -6.82
C CYS A 66 2.69 1.13 -8.21
N GLU A 67 3.10 0.15 -8.99
CA GLU A 67 2.51 -0.19 -10.28
C GLU A 67 2.21 -1.68 -10.37
N ILE A 68 1.10 -2.04 -11.00
CA ILE A 68 0.69 -3.43 -11.23
C ILE A 68 -0.13 -3.52 -12.52
N VAL A 69 0.07 -4.59 -13.29
CA VAL A 69 -0.76 -4.90 -14.46
C VAL A 69 -1.96 -5.74 -14.03
N VAL A 70 -3.16 -5.38 -14.48
CA VAL A 70 -4.37 -6.13 -14.19
C VAL A 70 -4.32 -7.49 -14.89
N THR A 71 -4.48 -8.55 -14.10
CA THR A 71 -4.51 -9.95 -14.55
C THR A 71 -5.84 -10.60 -14.18
N HIS A 72 -6.07 -11.81 -14.71
CA HIS A 72 -7.36 -12.49 -14.60
C HIS A 72 -7.81 -12.78 -13.14
N ASP A 73 -6.87 -13.09 -12.24
CA ASP A 73 -7.11 -13.31 -10.81
C ASP A 73 -7.57 -12.07 -10.04
N MET A 74 -7.52 -10.89 -10.67
CA MET A 74 -7.96 -9.61 -10.10
C MET A 74 -9.38 -9.23 -10.51
N LEU A 75 -9.99 -9.95 -11.45
CA LEU A 75 -11.25 -9.56 -12.08
C LEU A 75 -12.47 -10.01 -11.27
N ASN A 76 -13.56 -9.25 -11.38
CA ASN A 76 -14.89 -9.68 -11.02
C ASN A 76 -15.60 -10.36 -12.21
N TYR A 77 -16.84 -10.79 -11.97
CA TYR A 77 -17.70 -11.39 -12.99
C TYR A 77 -17.94 -10.49 -14.22
N LEU A 78 -17.87 -9.16 -14.06
CA LEU A 78 -18.04 -8.19 -15.15
C LEU A 78 -16.73 -7.92 -15.93
N GLY A 79 -15.65 -8.65 -15.66
CA GLY A 79 -14.39 -8.55 -16.40
C GLY A 79 -13.55 -7.30 -16.10
N ASN A 80 -13.87 -6.56 -15.03
CA ASN A 80 -13.05 -5.47 -14.51
C ASN A 80 -12.55 -5.78 -13.10
N VAL A 81 -11.58 -5.01 -12.60
CA VAL A 81 -10.96 -5.24 -11.28
C VAL A 81 -12.03 -5.34 -10.19
N HIS A 82 -12.00 -6.43 -9.43
CA HIS A 82 -12.91 -6.68 -8.32
C HIS A 82 -12.76 -5.60 -7.24
N GLY A 83 -13.87 -5.13 -6.66
CA GLY A 83 -13.85 -4.12 -5.60
C GLY A 83 -12.98 -4.56 -4.42
N GLY A 84 -13.11 -5.82 -3.99
CA GLY A 84 -12.24 -6.43 -2.98
C GLY A 84 -10.75 -6.50 -3.37
N CYS A 85 -10.42 -6.65 -4.66
CA CYS A 85 -9.02 -6.57 -5.10
C CYS A 85 -8.50 -5.13 -5.02
N SER A 86 -9.32 -4.14 -5.35
CA SER A 86 -8.97 -2.73 -5.15
C SER A 86 -8.80 -2.40 -3.66
N ALA A 87 -9.66 -2.94 -2.79
CA ALA A 87 -9.55 -2.80 -1.34
C ALA A 87 -8.26 -3.42 -0.80
N PHE A 88 -7.93 -4.64 -1.25
CA PHE A 88 -6.64 -5.28 -0.95
C PHE A 88 -5.47 -4.39 -1.37
N LEU A 89 -5.42 -3.94 -2.63
CA LEU A 89 -4.34 -3.08 -3.13
C LEU A 89 -4.19 -1.79 -2.31
N ILE A 90 -5.30 -1.17 -1.91
CA ILE A 90 -5.29 -0.01 -1.02
C ILE A 90 -4.72 -0.38 0.35
N ASP A 91 -5.15 -1.50 0.96
CA ASP A 91 -4.67 -1.95 2.28
C ASP A 91 -3.15 -2.16 2.29
N ILE A 92 -2.61 -2.95 1.35
CA ILE A 92 -1.16 -3.21 1.29
C ILE A 92 -0.38 -1.92 0.98
N CYS A 93 -0.78 -1.12 -0.03
CA CYS A 93 -0.01 0.07 -0.42
C CYS A 93 0.00 1.14 0.68
N SER A 94 -1.13 1.36 1.35
CA SER A 94 -1.19 2.27 2.50
C SER A 94 -0.35 1.77 3.67
N SER A 95 -0.36 0.46 3.96
CA SER A 95 0.48 -0.15 4.98
C SER A 95 1.97 0.02 4.67
N MET A 96 2.38 -0.24 3.43
CA MET A 96 3.75 0.02 2.96
C MET A 96 4.13 1.50 3.16
N CYS A 97 3.23 2.41 2.80
CA CYS A 97 3.47 3.85 2.91
C CYS A 97 3.66 4.31 4.36
N LEU A 98 2.93 3.72 5.30
CA LEU A 98 3.10 3.98 6.73
C LEU A 98 4.47 3.51 7.21
N MET A 99 4.92 2.31 6.79
CA MET A 99 6.25 1.80 7.14
C MET A 99 7.39 2.64 6.58
N VAL A 100 7.23 3.27 5.41
CA VAL A 100 8.22 4.24 4.87
C VAL A 100 8.44 5.41 5.83
N HIS A 101 7.40 5.81 6.54
CA HIS A 101 7.48 6.96 7.45
C HIS A 101 7.88 6.55 8.87
N GLN A 102 7.31 5.47 9.38
CA GLN A 102 7.59 4.95 10.71
C GLN A 102 7.35 3.44 10.73
N ARG A 103 8.41 2.69 11.07
CA ARG A 103 8.33 1.25 11.26
C ARG A 103 7.49 0.88 12.48
N GLY A 104 6.79 -0.24 12.38
CA GLY A 104 6.06 -0.83 13.48
C GLY A 104 5.01 -1.82 12.98
N THR A 105 4.55 -2.68 13.87
CA THR A 105 3.40 -3.54 13.60
C THR A 105 2.13 -2.70 13.75
N HIS A 106 1.32 -2.69 12.72
CA HIS A 106 0.05 -1.97 12.70
C HIS A 106 -1.03 -2.80 12.02
N VAL A 107 -2.20 -2.83 12.64
CA VAL A 107 -3.40 -3.53 12.17
C VAL A 107 -4.43 -2.53 11.66
N SER A 108 -5.25 -2.97 10.72
CA SER A 108 -6.29 -2.14 10.11
C SER A 108 -7.40 -1.86 11.14
N GLN A 109 -7.71 -0.60 11.39
CA GLN A 109 -8.81 -0.17 12.26
C GLN A 109 -10.06 0.18 11.42
N SER A 110 -9.89 0.95 10.36
CA SER A 110 -10.95 1.24 9.38
C SER A 110 -10.37 1.44 7.99
N LEU A 111 -11.13 1.04 6.97
CA LEU A 111 -10.77 1.21 5.57
C LEU A 111 -11.99 1.69 4.79
N ASP A 112 -12.01 2.97 4.45
CA ASP A 112 -13.10 3.63 3.75
C ASP A 112 -12.72 3.86 2.29
N ILE A 113 -13.50 3.32 1.35
CA ILE A 113 -13.17 3.29 -0.09
C ILE A 113 -14.31 3.87 -0.93
N VAL A 114 -13.93 4.70 -1.91
CA VAL A 114 -14.81 5.18 -2.98
C VAL A 114 -14.32 4.60 -4.31
N TYR A 115 -15.23 4.00 -5.07
CA TYR A 115 -14.98 3.44 -6.40
C TYR A 115 -15.48 4.41 -7.47
N HIS A 116 -14.58 4.83 -8.36
CA HIS A 116 -14.83 5.93 -9.30
C HIS A 116 -15.00 5.44 -10.73
N SER A 117 -14.18 4.50 -11.18
CA SER A 117 -14.23 3.96 -12.55
C SER A 117 -13.64 2.55 -12.65
N PRO A 118 -14.00 1.76 -13.67
CA PRO A 118 -13.45 0.41 -13.82
C PRO A 118 -12.02 0.43 -14.37
N ALA A 119 -11.27 -0.64 -14.09
CA ALA A 119 -10.04 -1.01 -14.78
C ALA A 119 -10.16 -2.43 -15.35
N MET A 120 -9.68 -2.63 -16.57
CA MET A 120 -9.86 -3.84 -17.37
C MET A 120 -8.59 -4.68 -17.39
N LEU A 121 -8.72 -5.95 -17.77
CA LEU A 121 -7.60 -6.87 -18.01
C LEU A 121 -6.52 -6.23 -18.91
N GLY A 122 -5.26 -6.37 -18.50
CA GLY A 122 -4.09 -5.87 -19.24
C GLY A 122 -3.77 -4.39 -19.02
N GLU A 123 -4.66 -3.61 -18.40
CA GLU A 123 -4.38 -2.20 -18.08
C GLU A 123 -3.38 -2.09 -16.93
N THR A 124 -2.59 -1.00 -16.92
CA THR A 124 -1.64 -0.72 -15.85
C THR A 124 -2.29 0.17 -14.80
N LEU A 125 -2.24 -0.26 -13.54
CA LEU A 125 -2.63 0.54 -12.39
C LEU A 125 -1.40 1.20 -11.79
N ARG A 126 -1.52 2.49 -11.48
CA ARG A 126 -0.56 3.27 -10.69
C ARG A 126 -1.21 3.64 -9.37
N ILE A 127 -0.71 3.08 -8.29
CA ILE A 127 -1.27 3.23 -6.95
C ILE A 127 -0.39 4.21 -6.17
N ILE A 128 -0.99 5.26 -5.66
CA ILE A 128 -0.30 6.37 -5.00
C ILE A 128 -0.81 6.46 -3.57
N SER A 129 0.09 6.29 -2.59
CA SER A 129 -0.22 6.39 -1.17
C SER A 129 0.53 7.55 -0.52
N ASN A 130 -0.15 8.28 0.35
CA ASN A 130 0.40 9.37 1.15
C ASN A 130 -0.03 9.19 2.61
N THR A 131 0.91 9.31 3.56
CA THR A 131 0.56 9.32 4.99
C THR A 131 -0.16 10.61 5.35
N MET A 132 -1.29 10.52 6.05
CA MET A 132 -2.05 11.67 6.52
C MET A 132 -1.68 12.05 7.95
N THR A 133 -1.79 11.13 8.91
CA THR A 133 -1.39 11.37 10.31
C THR A 133 -0.48 10.24 10.79
N MET A 134 0.53 10.61 11.57
CA MET A 134 1.51 9.69 12.15
C MET A 134 1.55 9.90 13.65
N GLY A 135 0.61 9.27 14.35
CA GLY A 135 0.51 9.29 15.81
C GLY A 135 1.16 8.05 16.42
N ALA A 136 1.41 8.09 17.74
CA ALA A 136 2.03 6.98 18.46
C ALA A 136 1.19 5.69 18.46
N ARG A 137 -0.15 5.81 18.42
CA ARG A 137 -1.08 4.67 18.46
C ARG A 137 -1.92 4.51 17.21
N VAL A 138 -2.25 5.62 16.55
CA VAL A 138 -3.13 5.65 15.38
C VAL A 138 -2.43 6.44 14.30
N MET A 139 -2.46 5.89 13.09
CA MET A 139 -1.87 6.47 11.90
C MET A 139 -2.84 6.27 10.74
N SER A 140 -2.79 7.15 9.75
CA SER A 140 -3.64 7.02 8.58
C SER A 140 -2.91 7.38 7.30
N ALA A 141 -3.36 6.78 6.20
CA ALA A 141 -2.85 7.06 4.87
C ALA A 141 -4.01 7.11 3.86
N ARG A 142 -3.89 8.03 2.90
CA ARG A 142 -4.77 8.10 1.74
C ARG A 142 -4.11 7.40 0.57
N THR A 143 -4.87 6.60 -0.16
CA THR A 143 -4.39 5.90 -1.35
C THR A 143 -5.34 6.14 -2.52
N GLU A 144 -4.77 6.33 -3.70
CA GLU A 144 -5.49 6.47 -4.95
C GLU A 144 -4.97 5.42 -5.95
N ILE A 145 -5.88 4.68 -6.56
CA ILE A 145 -5.60 3.79 -7.68
C ILE A 145 -5.94 4.54 -8.96
N TRP A 146 -4.92 4.81 -9.77
CA TRP A 146 -5.07 5.42 -11.09
C TRP A 146 -4.92 4.35 -12.16
N ASN A 147 -5.75 4.43 -13.19
CA ASN A 147 -5.52 3.71 -14.44
C ASN A 147 -4.50 4.49 -15.25
N ALA A 148 -3.27 4.00 -15.33
CA ALA A 148 -2.19 4.66 -16.07
C ALA A 148 -2.39 4.56 -17.59
N THR A 149 -3.12 3.56 -18.08
CA THR A 149 -3.43 3.36 -19.50
C THR A 149 -4.52 4.33 -19.98
N LYS A 150 -5.56 4.55 -19.18
CA LYS A 150 -6.73 5.39 -19.52
C LYS A 150 -6.80 6.73 -18.79
N HIS A 151 -5.78 7.05 -17.99
CA HIS A 151 -5.63 8.32 -17.26
C HIS A 151 -6.84 8.74 -16.43
N ARG A 152 -7.41 7.81 -15.65
CA ARG A 152 -8.57 8.07 -14.78
C ARG A 152 -8.43 7.45 -13.40
N LEU A 153 -9.08 8.06 -12.41
CA LEU A 153 -9.13 7.55 -11.05
C LEU A 153 -10.05 6.32 -11.00
N VAL A 154 -9.55 5.20 -10.52
CA VAL A 154 -10.26 3.91 -10.40
C VAL A 154 -10.92 3.81 -9.03
N ALA A 155 -10.13 4.00 -7.97
CA ALA A 155 -10.59 3.97 -6.60
C ALA A 155 -9.75 4.92 -5.73
N SER A 156 -10.31 5.39 -4.64
CA SER A 156 -9.57 6.10 -3.60
C SER A 156 -10.00 5.59 -2.23
N GLY A 157 -9.08 5.50 -1.28
CA GLY A 157 -9.42 5.12 0.08
C GLY A 157 -8.59 5.81 1.14
N VAL A 158 -9.15 5.87 2.34
CA VAL A 158 -8.47 6.28 3.56
C VAL A 158 -8.39 5.07 4.47
N HIS A 159 -7.17 4.73 4.87
CA HIS A 159 -6.90 3.60 5.74
C HIS A 159 -6.39 4.12 7.07
N VAL A 160 -7.12 3.84 8.15
CA VAL A 160 -6.68 4.08 9.52
C VAL A 160 -6.12 2.77 10.07
N LYS A 161 -4.86 2.81 10.52
CA LYS A 161 -4.20 1.70 11.20
C LYS A 161 -3.85 2.08 12.62
N MET A 162 -3.76 1.07 13.47
CA MET A 162 -3.37 1.22 14.87
C MET A 162 -2.35 0.19 15.30
N GLN A 163 -1.56 0.55 16.31
CA GLN A 163 -0.69 -0.41 16.98
C GLN A 163 -1.55 -1.42 17.77
N PRO A 164 -1.37 -2.75 17.60
CA PRO A 164 -2.12 -3.73 18.37
C PRO A 164 -1.70 -3.70 19.85
N SER A 165 -2.64 -4.00 20.75
CA SER A 165 -2.31 -4.26 22.15
C SER A 165 -1.59 -5.60 22.29
N ARG A 166 -0.77 -5.74 23.35
CA ARG A 166 -0.24 -7.06 23.71
C ARG A 166 -1.42 -7.99 24.03
N PRO A 167 -1.43 -9.24 23.53
CA PRO A 167 -2.44 -10.23 23.92
C PRO A 167 -2.47 -10.35 25.44
N LYS A 168 -3.66 -10.31 26.03
CA LYS A 168 -3.85 -10.69 27.43
C LYS A 168 -4.01 -12.21 27.45
N LEU A 169 -3.03 -12.91 28.02
CA LEU A 169 -3.14 -14.33 28.38
C LEU A 169 -4.20 -14.49 29.48
#